data_AF-A0A8J2ACI2-F1
#
_entry.id   AF-A0A8J2ACI2-F1
#
_cell.length_a   1.000
_cell.length_b   1.000
_cell.length_c   1.000
_cell.angle_alpha   90.00
_cell.angle_beta   90.00
_cell.angle_gamma   90.00
#
_symmetry.space_group_name_H-M   'P 1'
#
loop_
_entity.id
_entity.type
_entity.pdbx_description
1 polymer ?
#
loop_
_entity_poly.entity_id
_entity_poly.type
_entity_poly.pdbx_seq_one_letter_code
_entity_poly.pdbx_strand_id
1 'polypeptide(L)'
;MSSSEQQDSSSRRDDRRARSRSRSPRVGSKSSSNALDKRENNRPQHSLSTTANSKYDTSNFYVRYYVGHRGKFGHEFLEFELRSNGRLRYANNSNYKNDTMIRKEAHVTKAVIETLLKIVVDSDILTCDDDKWPEPDRVGRQELEIIHGRDHISFTTSKIGKIKEVHESNDKDGLEKFYYLVQDLKCFVFSLMSLHFRINPVSKAV
;
A
#
# COMPACT_ATOMS: atom_id res chain seq x y z
N MET A 1 -62.98 26.45 -20.46
CA MET A 1 -62.98 25.60 -21.66
C MET A 1 -61.83 24.61 -21.49
N SER A 2 -62.10 23.46 -20.86
CA SER A 2 -62.51 22.17 -21.48
C SER A 2 -61.26 21.37 -21.86
N SER A 3 -60.90 20.33 -21.10
CA SER A 3 -61.17 18.88 -21.35
C SER A 3 -60.56 18.42 -22.68
N SER A 4 -59.84 17.30 -22.82
CA SER A 4 -60.23 15.88 -22.64
C SER A 4 -58.97 15.04 -22.97
N GLU A 5 -58.56 14.00 -22.24
CA GLU A 5 -59.05 12.60 -22.23
C GLU A 5 -58.64 11.69 -23.41
N GLN A 6 -58.16 10.48 -23.03
CA GLN A 6 -58.35 9.17 -23.70
C GLN A 6 -57.50 8.87 -24.97
N GLN A 7 -57.06 7.65 -25.32
CA GLN A 7 -57.24 6.28 -24.81
C GLN A 7 -56.33 5.29 -25.59
N ASP A 8 -55.99 4.16 -24.96
CA ASP A 8 -56.11 2.76 -25.45
C ASP A 8 -55.26 2.31 -26.69
N SER A 9 -54.64 1.12 -26.78
CA SER A 9 -55.22 -0.20 -26.53
C SER A 9 -54.24 -1.35 -26.82
N SER A 10 -54.33 -2.43 -26.02
CA SER A 10 -54.30 -3.88 -26.39
C SER A 10 -53.10 -4.48 -27.19
N SER A 11 -52.64 -5.72 -27.02
CA SER A 11 -53.39 -6.96 -26.76
C SER A 11 -52.44 -8.17 -26.51
N ARG A 12 -52.88 -9.09 -25.61
CA ARG A 12 -52.98 -10.58 -25.75
C ARG A 12 -51.69 -11.43 -25.98
N ARG A 13 -51.51 -12.68 -25.53
CA ARG A 13 -52.24 -13.77 -24.80
C ARG A 13 -51.20 -14.89 -24.58
N ASP A 14 -51.06 -15.48 -23.39
CA ASP A 14 -51.65 -16.75 -22.89
C ASP A 14 -51.09 -18.10 -23.41
N ASP A 15 -50.96 -19.03 -22.44
CA ASP A 15 -51.14 -20.50 -22.50
C ASP A 15 -50.04 -21.42 -23.08
N ARG A 16 -49.82 -22.68 -22.66
CA ARG A 16 -50.09 -23.53 -21.48
C ARG A 16 -49.49 -24.93 -21.78
N ARG A 17 -49.05 -25.64 -20.72
CA ARG A 17 -49.10 -27.12 -20.47
C ARG A 17 -48.44 -28.16 -21.42
N ALA A 18 -47.71 -29.12 -20.82
CA ALA A 18 -48.08 -30.55 -20.57
C ALA A 18 -46.80 -31.42 -20.35
N ARG A 19 -46.55 -32.06 -19.18
CA ARG A 19 -46.97 -33.40 -18.65
C ARG A 19 -46.47 -34.66 -19.39
N SER A 20 -45.68 -35.52 -18.70
CA SER A 20 -45.85 -37.00 -18.50
C SER A 20 -44.59 -37.58 -17.78
N ARG A 21 -44.68 -38.23 -16.60
CA ARG A 21 -44.90 -39.68 -16.29
C ARG A 21 -43.84 -40.60 -16.95
N SER A 22 -43.15 -41.57 -16.34
CA SER A 22 -43.39 -42.43 -15.17
C SER A 22 -42.25 -43.47 -14.96
N ARG A 23 -42.26 -44.15 -13.78
CA ARG A 23 -41.81 -45.53 -13.43
C ARG A 23 -40.44 -45.76 -12.74
N SER A 24 -40.56 -46.32 -11.53
CA SER A 24 -39.56 -47.02 -10.68
C SER A 24 -39.51 -48.54 -11.02
N PRO A 25 -38.96 -49.45 -10.17
CA PRO A 25 -37.54 -49.68 -9.79
C PRO A 25 -37.13 -51.17 -9.97
N ARG A 26 -35.85 -51.56 -9.80
CA ARG A 26 -35.52 -52.91 -9.32
C ARG A 26 -34.12 -53.06 -8.71
N VAL A 27 -34.12 -53.85 -7.63
CA VAL A 27 -33.04 -54.28 -6.73
C VAL A 27 -32.17 -55.38 -7.38
N GLY A 28 -30.89 -55.43 -7.02
CA GLY A 28 -29.98 -56.55 -7.34
C GLY A 28 -28.73 -56.54 -6.47
N SER A 29 -28.75 -57.33 -5.40
CA SER A 29 -27.63 -57.71 -4.54
C SER A 29 -26.54 -58.48 -5.31
N LYS A 30 -25.26 -58.28 -4.98
CA LYS A 30 -24.35 -59.34 -4.48
C LYS A 30 -22.94 -58.79 -4.21
N SER A 31 -22.46 -59.17 -3.03
CA SER A 31 -21.08 -59.23 -2.58
C SER A 31 -20.12 -59.85 -3.58
N SER A 32 -18.89 -59.33 -3.66
CA SER A 32 -17.68 -60.14 -3.76
C SER A 32 -16.45 -59.31 -3.41
N SER A 33 -15.74 -59.83 -2.41
CA SER A 33 -14.37 -59.52 -2.02
C SER A 33 -13.41 -59.41 -3.20
N ASN A 34 -12.49 -58.45 -3.16
CA ASN A 34 -11.10 -58.68 -3.56
C ASN A 34 -10.19 -57.69 -2.83
N ALA A 35 -9.33 -58.27 -1.98
CA ALA A 35 -8.20 -57.60 -1.37
C ALA A 35 -7.12 -57.40 -2.43
N LEU A 36 -6.75 -56.14 -2.69
CA LEU A 36 -5.57 -55.78 -3.47
C LEU A 36 -5.00 -54.45 -2.94
N ASP A 37 -3.69 -54.46 -2.74
CA ASP A 37 -2.76 -53.34 -2.58
C ASP A 37 -2.99 -52.29 -1.47
N LYS A 38 -2.34 -52.53 -0.32
CA LYS A 38 -1.83 -51.45 0.55
C LYS A 38 -0.31 -51.39 0.42
N ARG A 39 0.17 -50.84 -0.68
CA ARG A 39 1.52 -50.26 -0.79
C ARG A 39 1.41 -48.93 -1.50
N GLU A 40 1.06 -47.89 -0.76
CA GLU A 40 1.29 -46.53 -1.25
C GLU A 40 1.64 -45.56 -0.12
N ASN A 41 2.75 -44.86 -0.35
CA ASN A 41 3.08 -43.52 0.12
C ASN A 41 3.48 -43.35 1.60
N ASN A 42 4.63 -43.91 1.94
CA ASN A 42 5.53 -43.24 2.88
C ASN A 42 6.45 -42.29 2.09
N ARG A 43 5.87 -41.17 1.62
CA ARG A 43 6.63 -40.07 1.02
C ARG A 43 6.90 -39.07 2.14
N PRO A 44 8.16 -38.79 2.52
CA PRO A 44 8.42 -37.69 3.44
C PRO A 44 7.91 -36.42 2.76
N GLN A 45 6.88 -35.80 3.35
CA GLN A 45 6.53 -34.44 3.01
C GLN A 45 7.69 -33.58 3.49
N HIS A 46 8.69 -33.38 2.65
CA HIS A 46 9.55 -32.22 2.75
C HIS A 46 8.66 -31.02 2.44
N SER A 47 8.06 -30.47 3.50
CA SER A 47 7.65 -29.07 3.48
C SER A 47 8.90 -28.29 3.13
N LEU A 48 8.95 -27.74 1.92
CA LEU A 48 9.93 -26.73 1.55
C LEU A 48 9.61 -25.45 2.35
N SER A 49 9.92 -25.48 3.64
CA SER A 49 10.17 -24.26 4.40
C SER A 49 11.55 -23.77 3.97
N THR A 50 11.64 -23.23 2.76
CA THR A 50 12.77 -22.38 2.38
C THR A 50 12.56 -21.04 3.08
N THR A 51 12.68 -21.05 4.41
CA THR A 51 12.81 -19.82 5.18
C THR A 51 14.23 -19.37 4.95
N ALA A 52 14.45 -18.63 3.86
CA ALA A 52 15.56 -17.69 3.85
C ALA A 52 15.39 -16.87 5.13
N ASN A 53 16.34 -17.03 6.06
CA ASN A 53 16.30 -16.40 7.36
C ASN A 53 16.48 -14.90 7.12
N SER A 54 15.36 -14.19 6.92
CA SER A 54 15.39 -12.75 6.72
C SER A 54 15.97 -12.12 7.96
N LYS A 55 17.04 -11.34 7.79
CA LYS A 55 17.73 -10.67 8.90
C LYS A 55 16.79 -9.73 9.68
N TYR A 56 15.70 -9.28 9.05
CA TYR A 56 14.76 -8.32 9.60
C TYR A 56 13.33 -8.87 9.59
N ASP A 57 12.63 -8.76 10.72
CA ASP A 57 11.23 -9.15 10.81
C ASP A 57 10.33 -8.04 10.24
N THR A 58 9.72 -8.30 9.09
CA THR A 58 8.81 -7.37 8.42
C THR A 58 7.36 -7.48 8.91
N SER A 59 7.04 -8.39 9.81
CA SER A 59 5.65 -8.70 10.21
C SER A 59 4.93 -7.48 10.80
N ASN A 60 5.65 -6.68 11.60
CA ASN A 60 5.16 -5.43 12.17
C ASN A 60 6.00 -4.24 11.70
N PHE A 61 6.04 -4.03 10.38
CA PHE A 61 6.67 -2.88 9.76
C PHE A 61 5.65 -1.90 9.17
N TYR A 62 5.83 -0.61 9.46
CA TYR A 62 5.11 0.50 8.84
C TYR A 62 6.07 1.66 8.64
N VAL A 63 5.95 2.35 7.51
CA VAL A 63 6.57 3.66 7.32
C VAL A 63 5.57 4.58 6.60
N ARG A 64 5.50 5.82 7.06
CA ARG A 64 4.81 6.92 6.38
C ARG A 64 5.70 8.14 6.40
N TYR A 65 5.81 8.79 5.24
CA TYR A 65 6.47 10.07 5.13
C TYR A 65 5.54 11.06 4.46
N TYR A 66 5.44 12.25 5.04
CA TYR A 66 4.69 13.38 4.50
C TYR A 66 5.60 14.61 4.44
N VAL A 67 5.46 15.40 3.38
CA VAL A 67 5.97 16.77 3.33
C VAL A 67 4.98 17.65 2.61
N GLY A 68 4.70 18.83 3.15
CA GLY A 68 3.81 19.75 2.49
C GLY A 68 3.85 21.14 3.08
N HIS A 69 3.22 22.07 2.37
CA HIS A 69 3.06 23.45 2.80
C HIS A 69 1.78 24.03 2.22
N ARG A 70 1.27 25.10 2.84
CA ARG A 70 0.11 25.84 2.33
C ARG A 70 0.58 27.20 1.82
N GLY A 71 0.71 27.29 0.50
CA GLY A 71 1.11 28.51 -0.19
C GLY A 71 -0.08 29.29 -0.74
N LYS A 72 0.22 30.34 -1.52
CA LYS A 72 -0.78 31.16 -2.22
C LYS A 72 -1.68 30.34 -3.17
N PHE A 73 -1.14 29.24 -3.70
CA PHE A 73 -1.82 28.37 -4.66
C PHE A 73 -2.49 27.17 -4.00
N GLY A 74 -2.68 27.19 -2.67
CA GLY A 74 -3.33 26.11 -1.93
C GLY A 74 -2.34 25.17 -1.26
N HIS A 75 -2.76 23.92 -1.06
CA HIS A 75 -2.00 22.93 -0.30
C HIS A 75 -1.21 22.02 -1.23
N GLU A 76 0.11 22.18 -1.23
CA GLU A 76 1.03 21.30 -1.94
C GLU A 76 1.63 20.29 -0.98
N PHE A 77 1.64 19.01 -1.37
CA PHE A 77 2.22 17.96 -0.55
C PHE A 77 2.66 16.74 -1.36
N LEU A 78 3.53 15.97 -0.74
CA LEU A 78 3.94 14.63 -1.15
C LEU A 78 3.78 13.72 0.07
N GLU A 79 3.13 12.58 -0.13
CA GLU A 79 2.97 11.56 0.91
C GLU A 79 3.14 10.17 0.32
N PHE A 80 3.80 9.29 1.08
CA PHE A 80 3.76 7.86 0.81
C PHE A 80 3.69 7.06 2.11
N GLU A 81 3.04 5.91 2.05
CA GLU A 81 3.03 4.92 3.12
C GLU A 81 3.28 3.51 2.58
N LEU A 82 4.05 2.71 3.33
CA LEU A 82 4.26 1.29 3.08
C LEU A 82 3.90 0.50 4.35
N ARG A 83 3.02 -0.48 4.20
CA ARG A 83 2.59 -1.38 5.28
C ARG A 83 3.26 -2.75 5.16
N SER A 84 3.30 -3.52 6.25
CA SER A 84 3.86 -4.87 6.31
C SER A 84 3.22 -5.88 5.34
N ASN A 85 1.97 -5.63 4.94
CA ASN A 85 1.30 -6.43 3.91
C ASN A 85 1.74 -6.10 2.46
N GLY A 86 2.71 -5.19 2.30
CA GLY A 86 3.25 -4.78 1.00
C GLY A 86 2.44 -3.70 0.30
N ARG A 87 1.36 -3.18 0.90
CA ARG A 87 0.58 -2.09 0.30
C ARG A 87 1.37 -0.78 0.35
N LEU A 88 1.79 -0.30 -0.82
CA LEU A 88 2.44 0.99 -1.04
C LEU A 88 1.41 1.99 -1.59
N ARG A 89 1.20 3.11 -0.90
CA ARG A 89 0.37 4.22 -1.37
C ARG A 89 1.21 5.46 -1.57
N TYR A 90 0.91 6.19 -2.63
CA TYR A 90 1.62 7.38 -3.04
C TYR A 90 0.63 8.48 -3.43
N ALA A 91 0.84 9.69 -2.92
CA ALA A 91 0.08 10.87 -3.27
C ALA A 91 1.03 12.05 -3.49
N ASN A 92 0.89 12.75 -4.62
CA ASN A 92 1.61 13.99 -4.89
C ASN A 92 0.64 15.04 -5.43
N ASN A 93 0.60 16.19 -4.77
CA ASN A 93 -0.16 17.36 -5.16
C ASN A 93 0.76 18.57 -5.23
N SER A 94 1.11 19.02 -6.43
CA SER A 94 1.99 20.17 -6.64
C SER A 94 1.27 21.44 -7.06
N ASN A 95 -0.03 21.39 -7.41
CA ASN A 95 -0.85 22.52 -7.91
C ASN A 95 -0.20 23.43 -8.98
N TYR A 96 0.96 23.04 -9.51
CA TYR A 96 1.74 23.80 -10.46
C TYR A 96 1.06 23.68 -11.82
N LYS A 97 0.64 24.79 -12.42
CA LYS A 97 -0.07 24.83 -13.71
C LYS A 97 -1.35 23.98 -13.76
N ASN A 98 -2.11 23.91 -12.67
CA ASN A 98 -3.35 23.11 -12.57
C ASN A 98 -3.13 21.60 -12.80
N ASP A 99 -1.95 21.09 -12.43
CA ASP A 99 -1.68 19.65 -12.52
C ASP A 99 -2.66 18.85 -11.66
N THR A 100 -3.07 17.68 -12.15
CA THR A 100 -4.02 16.83 -11.42
C THR A 100 -3.27 16.05 -10.35
N MET A 101 -3.80 16.02 -9.13
CA MET A 101 -3.21 15.25 -8.03
C MET A 101 -2.94 13.80 -8.44
N ILE A 102 -1.69 13.36 -8.28
CA ILE A 102 -1.28 12.00 -8.56
C ILE A 102 -1.60 11.14 -7.34
N ARG A 103 -2.38 10.09 -7.53
CA ARG A 103 -2.61 9.04 -6.51
C ARG A 103 -2.34 7.69 -7.12
N LYS A 104 -1.48 6.90 -6.48
CA LYS A 104 -1.09 5.56 -6.92
C LYS A 104 -1.06 4.60 -5.75
N GLU A 105 -1.38 3.35 -6.04
CA GLU A 105 -1.37 2.26 -5.08
C GLU A 105 -0.89 0.99 -5.77
N ALA A 106 0.03 0.26 -5.12
CA ALA A 106 0.54 -1.02 -5.59
C ALA A 106 0.82 -1.95 -4.40
N HIS A 107 0.91 -3.25 -4.67
CA HIS A 107 1.50 -4.20 -3.74
C HIS A 107 2.93 -4.52 -4.17
N VAL A 108 3.87 -4.36 -3.24
CA VAL A 108 5.29 -4.69 -3.45
C VAL A 108 5.60 -6.07 -2.90
N THR A 109 6.69 -6.67 -3.38
CA THR A 109 7.15 -7.97 -2.88
C THR A 109 7.80 -7.83 -1.51
N LYS A 110 7.89 -8.94 -0.77
CA LYS A 110 8.57 -8.99 0.54
C LYS A 110 10.00 -8.43 0.47
N ALA A 111 10.75 -8.72 -0.60
CA ALA A 111 12.11 -8.23 -0.78
C ALA A 111 12.20 -6.69 -0.81
N VAL A 112 11.18 -6.01 -1.36
CA VAL A 112 11.11 -4.54 -1.35
C VAL A 112 10.89 -4.01 0.06
N ILE A 113 10.04 -4.68 0.84
CA ILE A 113 9.78 -4.33 2.24
C ILE A 113 11.05 -4.53 3.08
N GLU A 114 11.71 -5.68 2.94
CA GLU A 114 12.96 -6.00 3.64
C GLU A 114 14.08 -5.01 3.30
N THR A 115 14.19 -4.59 2.03
CA THR A 115 15.19 -3.59 1.61
C THR A 115 14.91 -2.23 2.21
N LEU A 116 13.65 -1.78 2.21
CA LEU A 116 13.30 -0.49 2.78
C LEU A 116 13.43 -0.47 4.31
N LEU A 117 13.08 -1.58 4.97
CA LEU A 117 13.35 -1.76 6.41
C LEU A 117 14.86 -1.75 6.70
N LYS A 118 15.69 -2.35 5.85
CA LYS A 118 17.14 -2.28 5.98
C LYS A 118 17.65 -0.83 5.92
N ILE A 119 17.16 -0.01 4.98
CA ILE A 119 17.49 1.42 4.88
C ILE A 119 17.14 2.15 6.19
N VAL A 120 15.95 1.89 6.73
CA VAL A 120 15.50 2.48 8.00
C VAL A 120 16.41 2.07 9.16
N VAL A 121 16.72 0.79 9.31
CA VAL A 121 17.55 0.30 10.42
C VAL A 121 18.98 0.82 10.30
N ASP A 122 19.58 0.78 9.11
CA ASP A 122 20.96 1.25 8.90
C ASP A 122 21.12 2.77 9.13
N SER A 123 20.03 3.54 9.09
CA SER A 123 20.06 4.99 9.35
C SER A 123 20.13 5.37 10.84
N ASP A 124 19.96 4.41 11.74
CA ASP A 124 19.85 4.61 13.20
C ASP A 124 18.75 5.59 13.63
N ILE A 125 17.78 5.87 12.76
CA ILE A 125 16.71 6.86 13.01
C ILE A 125 15.80 6.50 14.19
N LEU A 126 15.65 5.21 14.48
CA LEU A 126 14.80 4.71 15.57
C LEU A 126 15.32 5.08 16.96
N THR A 127 16.57 5.56 17.04
CA THR A 127 17.21 6.01 18.28
C THR A 127 17.11 7.53 18.49
N CYS A 128 16.52 8.25 17.54
CA CYS A 128 16.42 9.71 17.55
C CYS A 128 15.13 10.19 18.22
N ASP A 129 15.12 11.49 18.54
CA ASP A 129 14.02 12.20 19.15
C ASP A 129 13.92 13.60 18.52
N ASP A 130 12.71 14.12 18.32
CA ASP A 130 12.45 15.39 17.64
C ASP A 130 12.19 16.58 18.58
N ASP A 131 12.35 16.42 19.91
CA ASP A 131 12.09 17.47 20.91
C ASP A 131 12.84 18.80 20.64
N LYS A 132 14.00 18.71 19.97
CA LYS A 132 14.86 19.87 19.66
C LYS A 132 14.82 20.29 18.19
N TRP A 133 14.00 19.63 17.39
CA TRP A 133 13.93 19.89 15.95
C TRP A 133 13.11 21.17 15.71
N PRO A 134 13.35 21.88 14.59
CA PRO A 134 12.57 23.06 14.25
C PRO A 134 11.08 22.73 14.10
N GLU A 135 10.20 23.47 14.77
CA GLU A 135 8.75 23.29 14.63
C GLU A 135 8.25 23.67 13.23
N PRO A 136 7.17 23.02 12.74
CA PRO A 136 6.56 23.38 11.45
C PRO A 136 6.18 24.86 11.34
N ASP A 137 6.43 25.44 10.18
CA ASP A 137 6.18 26.86 9.94
C ASP A 137 5.43 27.11 8.60
N ARG A 138 5.47 28.35 8.10
CA ARG A 138 4.86 28.74 6.82
C ARG A 138 5.60 28.16 5.61
N VAL A 139 6.89 27.86 5.72
CA VAL A 139 7.71 27.25 4.65
C VAL A 139 7.29 25.81 4.45
N GLY A 140 6.96 25.10 5.52
CA GLY A 140 6.27 23.82 5.44
C GLY A 140 6.43 22.94 6.67
N ARG A 141 5.96 21.70 6.50
CA ARG A 141 5.98 20.63 7.49
C ARG A 141 6.50 19.35 6.87
N GLN A 142 7.27 18.59 7.63
CA GLN A 142 7.62 17.20 7.38
C GLN A 142 7.13 16.32 8.53
N GLU A 143 6.68 15.12 8.20
CA GLU A 143 6.33 14.08 9.17
C GLU A 143 6.94 12.76 8.73
N LEU A 144 7.49 12.00 9.68
CA LEU A 144 7.97 10.64 9.48
C LEU A 144 7.45 9.78 10.61
N GLU A 145 6.71 8.73 10.27
CA GLU A 145 6.20 7.77 11.23
C GLU A 145 6.69 6.38 10.84
N ILE A 146 7.31 5.67 11.78
CA ILE A 146 7.86 4.33 11.54
C ILE A 146 7.48 3.43 12.71
N ILE A 147 6.98 2.23 12.40
CA ILE A 147 6.80 1.14 13.34
C ILE A 147 7.69 -0.02 12.89
N HIS A 148 8.48 -0.57 13.80
CA HIS A 148 9.25 -1.79 13.58
C HIS A 148 9.30 -2.62 14.85
N GLY A 149 8.58 -3.74 14.87
CA GLY A 149 8.56 -4.63 16.03
C GLY A 149 7.86 -3.96 17.22
N ARG A 150 8.64 -3.51 18.22
CA ARG A 150 8.13 -2.77 19.39
C ARG A 150 8.42 -1.28 19.34
N ASP A 151 9.30 -0.87 18.43
CA ASP A 151 9.71 0.52 18.31
C ASP A 151 8.68 1.27 17.46
N HIS A 152 8.27 2.45 17.94
CA HIS A 152 7.40 3.37 17.24
C HIS A 152 7.94 4.78 17.41
N ILE A 153 8.28 5.41 16.30
CA ILE A 153 8.66 6.82 16.25
C ILE A 153 7.67 7.60 15.39
N SER A 154 7.45 8.86 15.73
CA SER A 154 6.59 9.77 14.99
C SER A 154 7.15 11.18 15.10
N PHE A 155 7.95 11.58 14.13
CA PHE A 155 8.58 12.89 14.11
C PHE A 155 7.75 13.92 13.35
N THR A 156 7.80 15.16 13.80
CA THR A 156 7.26 16.34 13.12
C THR A 156 8.28 17.47 13.16
N THR A 157 8.64 18.01 11.99
CA THR A 157 9.58 19.15 11.90
C THR A 157 9.22 20.08 10.75
N SER A 158 9.86 21.26 10.70
CA SER A 158 9.79 22.17 9.57
C SER A 158 10.35 21.55 8.29
N LYS A 159 10.04 22.15 7.15
CA LYS A 159 10.59 21.74 5.87
C LYS A 159 12.07 22.12 5.78
N ILE A 160 12.93 21.11 5.75
CA ILE A 160 14.38 21.27 5.59
C ILE A 160 14.72 21.37 4.10
N GLY A 161 15.25 22.52 3.68
CA GLY A 161 15.62 22.79 2.30
C GLY A 161 17.07 22.43 1.97
N LYS A 162 17.98 22.65 2.92
CA LYS A 162 19.44 22.52 2.71
C LYS A 162 20.12 21.92 3.94
N ILE A 163 21.22 21.19 3.72
CA ILE A 163 22.05 20.65 4.80
C ILE A 163 22.58 21.71 5.77
N LYS A 164 22.75 22.96 5.31
CA LYS A 164 23.15 24.07 6.17
C LYS A 164 22.18 24.28 7.35
N GLU A 165 20.87 24.15 7.11
CA GLU A 165 19.83 24.29 8.15
C GLU A 165 19.95 23.18 9.20
N VAL A 166 20.39 21.98 8.79
CA VAL A 166 20.68 20.86 9.69
C VAL A 166 21.86 21.17 10.60
N HIS A 167 22.95 21.70 10.04
CA HIS A 167 24.15 22.03 10.80
C HIS A 167 23.97 23.20 11.78
N GLU A 168 22.99 24.08 11.54
CA GLU A 168 22.64 25.20 12.42
C GLU A 168 21.56 24.83 13.46
N SER A 169 21.06 23.59 13.46
CA SER A 169 20.02 23.13 14.38
C SER A 169 20.55 22.75 15.78
N ASN A 170 19.65 22.71 16.76
CA ASN A 170 19.96 22.32 18.13
C ASN A 170 20.19 20.81 18.32
N ASP A 171 19.88 20.00 17.32
CA ASP A 171 20.13 18.57 17.26
C ASP A 171 20.62 18.16 15.87
N LYS A 172 21.87 18.53 15.57
CA LYS A 172 22.49 18.25 14.28
C LYS A 172 22.49 16.75 13.96
N ASP A 173 22.87 15.90 14.91
CA ASP A 173 23.08 14.47 14.66
C ASP A 173 21.75 13.75 14.33
N GLY A 174 20.69 14.02 15.08
CA GLY A 174 19.36 13.46 14.81
C GLY A 174 18.78 13.99 13.49
N LEU A 175 18.86 15.30 13.26
CA LEU A 175 18.31 15.92 12.07
C LEU A 175 19.09 15.55 10.80
N GLU A 176 20.39 15.26 10.89
CA GLU A 176 21.22 14.76 9.80
C GLU A 176 20.81 13.33 9.38
N LYS A 177 20.60 12.43 10.35
CA LYS A 177 20.04 11.09 10.08
C LYS A 177 18.68 11.17 9.41
N PHE A 178 17.78 12.02 9.91
CA PHE A 178 16.48 12.27 9.31
C PHE A 178 16.60 12.78 7.87
N TYR A 179 17.47 13.76 7.64
CA TYR A 179 17.66 14.40 6.33
C TYR A 179 18.13 13.41 5.25
N TYR A 180 19.08 12.52 5.56
CA TYR A 180 19.56 11.52 4.61
C TYR A 180 18.57 10.37 4.45
N LEU A 181 17.96 9.86 5.52
CA LEU A 181 16.95 8.81 5.43
C LEU A 181 15.79 9.23 4.53
N VAL A 182 15.28 10.45 4.70
CA VAL A 182 14.18 10.97 3.86
C VAL A 182 14.56 11.01 2.38
N GLN A 183 15.81 11.32 2.05
CA GLN A 183 16.29 11.29 0.67
C GLN A 183 16.34 9.88 0.10
N ASP A 184 16.85 8.92 0.88
CA ASP A 184 16.90 7.51 0.47
C ASP A 184 15.50 6.94 0.26
N LEU A 185 14.57 7.22 1.19
CA LEU A 185 13.17 6.81 1.07
C LEU A 185 12.50 7.39 -0.17
N LYS A 186 12.70 8.69 -0.44
CA LYS A 186 12.18 9.34 -1.66
C LYS A 186 12.76 8.70 -2.90
N CYS A 187 14.09 8.53 -2.97
CA CYS A 187 14.77 7.92 -4.11
C CYS A 187 14.22 6.51 -4.40
N PHE A 188 14.06 5.71 -3.34
CA PHE A 188 13.51 4.36 -3.42
C PHE A 188 12.07 4.36 -3.95
N VAL A 189 11.17 5.14 -3.34
CA VAL A 189 9.75 5.20 -3.73
C VAL A 189 9.57 5.80 -5.13
N PHE A 190 10.32 6.85 -5.48
CA PHE A 190 10.27 7.47 -6.80
C PHE A 190 10.68 6.50 -7.90
N SER A 191 11.70 5.68 -7.65
CA SER A 191 12.13 4.63 -8.58
C SER A 191 11.02 3.61 -8.81
N LEU A 192 10.34 3.16 -7.74
CA LEU A 192 9.19 2.25 -7.85
C LEU A 192 8.03 2.88 -8.63
N MET A 193 7.67 4.13 -8.32
CA MET A 193 6.58 4.83 -9.00
C MET A 193 6.88 5.03 -10.48
N SER A 194 8.10 5.44 -10.81
CA SER A 194 8.52 5.69 -12.19
C SER A 194 8.54 4.40 -13.02
N LEU A 195 9.14 3.33 -12.51
CA LEU A 195 9.25 2.06 -13.24
C LEU A 195 7.89 1.37 -13.40
N HIS A 196 7.07 1.35 -12.34
CA HIS A 196 5.81 0.60 -12.35
C HIS A 196 4.69 1.35 -13.08
N PHE A 197 4.53 2.65 -12.83
CA PHE A 197 3.44 3.44 -13.40
C PHE A 197 3.84 4.28 -14.61
N ARG A 198 5.13 4.33 -14.96
CA ARG A 198 5.66 5.15 -16.07
C ARG A 198 5.29 6.64 -15.93
N ILE A 199 5.29 7.12 -14.70
CA ILE A 199 5.03 8.52 -14.36
C ILE A 199 6.32 9.23 -13.98
N ASN A 200 6.33 10.56 -14.12
CA ASN A 200 7.32 11.37 -13.43
C ASN A 200 6.83 11.53 -11.98
N PRO A 201 7.53 10.95 -10.99
CA PRO A 201 7.06 10.99 -9.60
C PRO A 201 7.09 12.42 -9.04
N VAL A 202 8.01 13.25 -9.54
CA VAL A 202 8.10 14.67 -9.23
C VAL A 202 7.50 15.45 -10.41
N SER A 203 6.53 16.33 -10.12
CA SER A 203 5.99 17.26 -11.13
C SER A 203 7.15 18.08 -11.70
N LYS A 204 7.18 18.27 -13.02
CA LYS A 204 8.25 19.02 -13.71
C LYS A 204 8.18 20.50 -13.31
N ALA A 205 8.88 20.89 -12.25
CA ALA A 205 9.47 22.21 -12.21
C ALA A 205 10.61 22.19 -13.24
N VAL A 206 10.36 22.79 -14.40
CA VAL A 206 11.40 23.04 -15.43
C VAL A 206 12.36 24.08 -14.89
#